data_AF-A0A2Z3HER7-F1
#
_entry.id   AF-A0A2Z3HER7-F1
#
_cell.length_a   1.000
_cell.length_b   1.000
_cell.length_c   1.000
_cell.angle_alpha   90.00
_cell.angle_beta   90.00
_cell.angle_gamma   90.00
#
_symmetry.space_group_name_H-M   'P 1'
#
loop_
_entity.id
_entity.type
_entity.pdbx_description
1 polymer ?
#
loop_
_entity_poly.entity_id
_entity_poly.type
_entity_poly.pdbx_seq_one_letter_code
_entity_poly.pdbx_strand_id
1 'polypeptide(L)'
;MLPARTHWNRSGAAALELLRGPLGLAPGTGAVVNLRDGFPSGPGRSAARAAATLAELRRVVGRAPGAPHLIDGAVLAGTVGGCTAHFEADMLTAREPDVLIRVAEVKSFPKVDDRVDPEQLGAALDQIAVYVLLARDAVGAVGADPELVSDRGLLITPHNVGLTPTLSEACVGPRVVRIRRVLAALPDADEVVAATPAGVSFGPIADTGAEEASRLDALHQIADTVGTAYAPNCLTTCGSARFCRARAVAAGAPCVTGPAAVRLLPEVLDLGRAESLTRGAPPTPQEAPAAALLASAGRLIDEAVPAPLPTRRTA
;
A
#
# COMPACT_ATOMS: atom_id res chain seq x y z
N MET A 1 6.34 21.22 -19.84
CA MET A 1 6.35 20.00 -20.67
C MET A 1 7.71 19.34 -20.50
N LEU A 2 7.85 18.51 -19.46
CA LEU A 2 9.10 17.82 -19.10
C LEU A 2 9.27 16.62 -20.03
N PRO A 3 10.46 16.37 -20.59
CA PRO A 3 10.67 15.29 -21.54
C PRO A 3 10.50 13.93 -20.85
N ALA A 4 10.06 12.98 -21.67
CA ALA A 4 9.70 11.62 -21.29
C ALA A 4 10.79 10.89 -20.51
N ARG A 5 10.32 10.03 -19.59
CA ARG A 5 11.05 9.01 -18.85
C ARG A 5 12.12 8.33 -19.70
N THR A 6 13.38 8.69 -19.52
CA THR A 6 14.52 7.86 -19.94
C THR A 6 14.76 6.84 -18.83
N HIS A 7 14.18 5.67 -19.03
CA HIS A 7 14.25 4.54 -18.12
C HIS A 7 15.72 4.11 -17.93
N TRP A 8 16.17 3.98 -16.67
CA TRP A 8 17.28 3.08 -16.36
C TRP A 8 17.02 1.74 -17.07
N ASN A 9 17.99 1.26 -17.83
CA ASN A 9 17.88 -0.01 -18.55
C ASN A 9 17.78 -1.13 -17.51
N ARG A 10 16.55 -1.53 -17.17
CA ARG A 10 16.18 -2.63 -16.27
C ARG A 10 16.56 -4.00 -16.85
N SER A 11 17.68 -4.11 -17.57
CA SER A 11 18.14 -5.41 -18.02
C SER A 11 18.65 -6.18 -16.82
N GLY A 12 18.29 -7.45 -16.72
CA GLY A 12 18.77 -8.31 -15.63
C GLY A 12 20.30 -8.37 -15.51
N ALA A 13 21.03 -8.11 -16.60
CA ALA A 13 22.49 -8.00 -16.61
C ALA A 13 23.00 -6.75 -15.86
N ALA A 14 22.42 -5.57 -16.10
CA ALA A 14 22.83 -4.35 -15.40
C ALA A 14 22.49 -4.42 -13.90
N ALA A 15 21.37 -5.05 -13.56
CA ALA A 15 21.00 -5.32 -12.17
C ALA A 15 21.97 -6.31 -11.50
N LEU A 16 22.35 -7.39 -12.20
CA LEU A 16 23.31 -8.37 -11.68
C LEU A 16 24.65 -7.71 -11.33
N GLU A 17 25.17 -6.82 -12.19
CA GLU A 17 26.43 -6.12 -11.92
C GLU A 17 26.40 -5.32 -10.62
N LEU A 18 25.30 -4.60 -10.35
CA LEU A 18 25.11 -3.87 -9.08
C LEU A 18 25.00 -4.82 -7.87
N LEU A 19 24.41 -5.99 -8.08
CA LEU A 19 24.11 -6.97 -7.03
C LEU A 19 25.23 -7.99 -6.78
N ARG A 20 26.31 -7.98 -7.58
CA ARG A 20 27.42 -8.94 -7.47
C ARG A 20 28.06 -9.00 -6.09
N GLY A 21 28.41 -7.84 -5.53
CA GLY A 21 29.01 -7.74 -4.20
C GLY A 21 28.12 -8.38 -3.12
N PRO A 22 26.85 -7.97 -2.98
CA PRO A 22 25.89 -8.60 -2.07
C PRO A 22 25.66 -10.10 -2.29
N LEU A 23 25.83 -10.57 -3.54
CA LEU A 23 25.68 -11.97 -3.94
C LEU A 23 26.99 -12.78 -3.81
N GLY A 24 28.11 -12.16 -3.44
CA GLY A 24 29.41 -12.85 -3.35
C GLY A 24 29.92 -13.36 -4.69
N LEU A 25 29.48 -12.77 -5.81
CA LEU A 25 29.80 -13.23 -7.16
C LEU A 25 31.11 -12.64 -7.69
N ALA A 26 31.91 -13.48 -8.35
CA ALA A 26 33.08 -13.03 -9.09
C ALA A 26 32.67 -12.25 -10.36
N PRO A 27 33.53 -11.34 -10.86
CA PRO A 27 33.29 -10.67 -12.14
C PRO A 27 33.05 -11.66 -13.29
N GLY A 28 32.12 -11.35 -14.18
CA GLY A 28 31.71 -12.21 -15.30
C GLY A 28 30.84 -13.43 -14.92
N THR A 29 30.57 -13.66 -13.63
CA THR A 29 29.78 -14.81 -13.15
C THR A 29 28.38 -14.40 -12.70
N GLY A 30 27.50 -15.39 -12.54
CA GLY A 30 26.11 -15.24 -12.12
C GLY A 30 25.12 -15.61 -13.22
N ALA A 31 24.07 -16.34 -12.83
CA ALA A 31 22.97 -16.72 -13.71
C ALA A 31 21.76 -15.83 -13.46
N VAL A 32 21.12 -15.35 -14.52
CA VAL A 32 19.91 -14.53 -14.47
C VAL A 32 18.79 -15.26 -15.20
N VAL A 33 17.60 -15.28 -14.61
CA VAL A 33 16.37 -15.63 -15.31
C VAL A 33 15.45 -14.42 -15.33
N ASN A 34 14.94 -14.06 -16.51
CA ASN A 34 13.97 -12.99 -16.67
C ASN A 34 12.58 -13.59 -16.87
N LEU A 35 11.71 -13.46 -15.85
CA LEU A 35 10.34 -13.95 -15.89
C LEU A 35 9.34 -12.89 -16.37
N ARG A 36 9.80 -11.71 -16.80
CA ARG A 36 8.96 -10.73 -17.50
C ARG A 36 8.74 -11.12 -18.96
N ASP A 37 9.76 -11.76 -19.56
CA ASP A 37 9.76 -12.28 -20.91
C ASP A 37 9.08 -13.66 -20.98
N GLY A 38 8.56 -14.03 -22.15
CA GLY A 38 7.98 -15.36 -22.37
C GLY A 38 6.57 -15.58 -21.80
N PHE A 39 5.96 -14.58 -21.18
CA PHE A 39 4.58 -14.64 -20.67
C PHE A 39 3.70 -13.59 -21.37
N PRO A 40 2.87 -13.99 -22.35
CA PRO A 40 2.04 -13.07 -23.12
C PRO A 40 1.02 -12.35 -22.22
N SER A 41 0.68 -11.12 -22.59
CA SER A 41 -0.40 -10.36 -21.95
C SER A 41 -1.72 -11.09 -22.07
N GLY A 42 -2.43 -11.26 -20.96
CA GLY A 42 -3.75 -11.87 -20.94
C GLY A 42 -4.15 -12.41 -19.57
N PRO A 43 -5.39 -12.91 -19.45
CA PRO A 43 -5.85 -13.62 -18.26
C PRO A 43 -4.90 -14.77 -17.92
N GLY A 44 -4.61 -14.94 -16.63
CA GLY A 44 -3.74 -16.03 -16.16
C GLY A 44 -2.24 -15.79 -16.30
N ARG A 45 -1.79 -14.70 -16.94
CA ARG A 45 -0.35 -14.35 -17.05
C ARG A 45 0.35 -14.36 -15.69
N SER A 46 -0.25 -13.73 -14.68
CA SER A 46 0.33 -13.65 -13.34
C SER A 46 0.41 -15.02 -12.66
N ALA A 47 -0.60 -15.88 -12.84
CA ALA A 47 -0.60 -17.24 -12.30
C ALA A 47 0.49 -18.11 -12.95
N ALA A 48 0.65 -18.01 -14.28
CA ALA A 48 1.71 -18.71 -15.00
C ALA A 48 3.12 -18.25 -14.55
N ARG A 49 3.31 -16.93 -14.38
CA ARG A 49 4.57 -16.37 -13.85
C ARG A 49 4.83 -16.77 -12.39
N ALA A 50 3.78 -16.89 -11.58
CA ALA A 50 3.92 -17.38 -10.20
C ALA A 50 4.36 -18.84 -10.16
N ALA A 51 3.78 -19.69 -11.01
CA ALA A 51 4.21 -21.08 -11.16
C ALA A 51 5.68 -21.18 -11.62
N ALA A 52 6.10 -20.34 -12.57
CA ALA A 52 7.49 -20.27 -13.00
C ALA A 52 8.44 -19.76 -11.89
N THR A 53 8.00 -18.78 -11.10
CA THR A 53 8.75 -18.30 -9.93
C THR A 53 8.98 -19.44 -8.92
N LEU A 54 7.96 -20.26 -8.63
CA LEU A 54 8.12 -21.43 -7.77
C LEU A 54 9.08 -22.48 -8.36
N ALA A 55 9.08 -22.68 -9.67
CA ALA A 55 10.01 -23.60 -10.33
C ALA A 55 11.47 -23.13 -10.19
N GLU A 56 11.74 -21.84 -10.36
CA GLU A 56 13.09 -21.28 -10.17
C GLU A 56 13.50 -21.27 -8.69
N LEU A 57 12.58 -20.97 -7.77
CA LEU A 57 12.85 -21.10 -6.34
C LEU A 57 13.21 -22.55 -5.95
N ARG A 58 12.54 -23.57 -6.50
CA ARG A 58 12.94 -24.99 -6.30
C ARG A 58 14.38 -25.25 -6.73
N ARG A 59 14.78 -24.71 -7.89
CA ARG A 59 16.16 -24.84 -8.40
C ARG A 59 17.16 -24.15 -7.48
N VAL A 60 16.84 -22.94 -7.01
CA VAL A 60 17.66 -22.17 -6.07
C VAL A 60 17.82 -22.89 -4.74
N VAL A 61 16.73 -23.28 -4.08
CA VAL A 61 16.81 -23.95 -2.77
C VAL A 61 17.42 -25.34 -2.84
N GLY A 62 17.18 -26.05 -3.95
CA GLY A 62 17.79 -27.35 -4.24
C GLY A 62 19.23 -27.29 -4.74
N ARG A 63 19.81 -26.07 -4.90
CA ARG A 63 21.17 -25.85 -5.44
C ARG A 63 21.39 -26.58 -6.77
N ALA A 64 20.39 -26.57 -7.64
CA ALA A 64 20.47 -27.22 -8.93
C ALA A 64 21.58 -26.56 -9.78
N PRO A 65 22.35 -27.34 -10.57
CA PRO A 65 23.31 -26.77 -11.50
C PRO A 65 22.67 -25.69 -12.39
N GLY A 66 23.28 -24.52 -12.44
CA GLY A 66 22.78 -23.37 -13.21
C GLY A 66 21.51 -22.73 -12.63
N ALA A 67 21.19 -22.93 -11.35
CA ALA A 67 20.15 -22.17 -10.67
C ALA A 67 20.44 -20.65 -10.77
N PRO A 68 19.40 -19.82 -10.94
CA PRO A 68 19.59 -18.39 -11.08
C PRO A 68 20.03 -17.76 -9.75
N HIS A 69 20.97 -16.82 -9.84
CA HIS A 69 21.35 -15.94 -8.74
C HIS A 69 20.43 -14.71 -8.67
N LEU A 70 19.72 -14.42 -9.77
CA LEU A 70 18.78 -13.32 -9.89
C LEU A 70 17.58 -13.80 -10.72
N ILE A 71 16.39 -13.70 -10.13
CA ILE A 71 15.09 -13.88 -10.78
C ILE A 71 14.51 -12.48 -10.97
N ASP A 72 14.48 -11.98 -12.19
CA ASP A 72 13.89 -10.68 -12.55
C ASP A 72 12.40 -10.84 -12.87
N GLY A 73 11.57 -9.98 -12.27
CA GLY A 73 10.12 -10.00 -12.44
C GLY A 73 9.48 -11.26 -11.84
N ALA A 74 9.93 -11.68 -10.66
CA ALA A 74 9.30 -12.74 -9.90
C ALA A 74 7.84 -12.35 -9.58
N VAL A 75 6.91 -13.29 -9.75
CA VAL A 75 5.52 -13.11 -9.31
C VAL A 75 5.28 -14.04 -8.12
N LEU A 76 4.85 -13.45 -7.01
CA LEU A 76 4.57 -14.14 -5.77
C LEU A 76 3.06 -14.16 -5.55
N ALA A 77 2.51 -15.33 -5.24
CA ALA A 77 1.11 -15.48 -4.88
C ALA A 77 0.93 -15.32 -3.37
N GLY A 78 -0.18 -14.74 -2.96
CA GLY A 78 -0.58 -14.63 -1.56
C GLY A 78 -2.10 -14.58 -1.41
N THR A 79 -2.59 -14.83 -0.21
CA THR A 79 -4.02 -14.73 0.10
C THR A 79 -4.32 -13.37 0.71
N VAL A 80 -5.33 -12.69 0.16
CA VAL A 80 -5.81 -11.37 0.62
C VAL A 80 -7.32 -11.47 0.77
N GLY A 81 -7.82 -11.51 2.01
CA GLY A 81 -9.24 -11.64 2.31
C GLY A 81 -9.89 -12.83 1.59
N GLY A 82 -9.34 -14.04 1.75
CA GLY A 82 -9.83 -15.25 1.09
C GLY A 82 -9.42 -15.42 -0.38
N CYS A 83 -9.10 -14.33 -1.08
CA CYS A 83 -8.78 -14.35 -2.51
C CYS A 83 -7.29 -14.53 -2.78
N THR A 84 -6.95 -15.30 -3.82
CA THR A 84 -5.59 -15.38 -4.35
C THR A 84 -5.24 -14.10 -5.11
N ALA A 85 -4.21 -13.40 -4.64
CA ALA A 85 -3.63 -12.23 -5.30
C ALA A 85 -2.20 -12.54 -5.77
N HIS A 86 -1.78 -11.86 -6.85
CA HIS A 86 -0.46 -12.03 -7.45
C HIS A 86 0.29 -10.71 -7.41
N PHE A 87 1.53 -10.75 -6.93
CA PHE A 87 2.37 -9.58 -6.68
C PHE A 87 3.68 -9.70 -7.44
N GLU A 88 4.00 -8.72 -8.27
CA GLU A 88 5.26 -8.68 -9.01
C GLU A 88 6.33 -7.99 -8.17
N ALA A 89 7.31 -8.76 -7.70
CA ALA A 89 8.55 -8.23 -7.13
C ALA A 89 9.50 -7.87 -8.28
N ASP A 90 10.26 -6.78 -8.14
CA ASP A 90 11.21 -6.42 -9.19
C ASP A 90 12.26 -7.53 -9.36
N MET A 91 12.86 -7.99 -8.25
CA MET A 91 13.86 -9.06 -8.27
C MET A 91 13.85 -9.90 -6.98
N LEU A 92 14.14 -11.19 -7.12
CA LEU A 92 14.63 -12.05 -6.04
C LEU A 92 16.08 -12.41 -6.33
N THR A 93 16.96 -12.27 -5.35
CA THR A 93 18.37 -12.64 -5.47
C THR A 93 18.69 -13.80 -4.55
N ALA A 94 19.64 -14.65 -4.94
CA ALA A 94 20.08 -15.79 -4.16
C ALA A 94 21.60 -15.79 -4.04
N ARG A 95 22.11 -15.70 -2.81
CA ARG A 95 23.55 -15.80 -2.51
C ARG A 95 23.94 -17.26 -2.29
N GLU A 96 25.02 -17.68 -2.92
CA GLU A 96 25.72 -18.94 -2.64
C GLU A 96 26.95 -18.71 -1.72
N PRO A 97 27.40 -19.71 -0.94
CA PRO A 97 26.90 -21.09 -0.85
C PRO A 97 25.74 -21.30 0.14
N ASP A 98 25.37 -20.29 0.93
CA ASP A 98 24.41 -20.44 2.03
C ASP A 98 22.95 -20.55 1.58
N VAL A 99 22.64 -20.23 0.33
CA VAL A 99 21.28 -19.99 -0.18
C VAL A 99 20.56 -18.96 0.69
N LEU A 100 21.03 -17.71 0.63
CA LEU A 100 20.29 -16.58 1.23
C LEU A 100 19.54 -15.83 0.14
N ILE A 101 18.21 -15.90 0.20
CA ILE A 101 17.30 -15.20 -0.70
C ILE A 101 17.03 -13.79 -0.17
N ARG A 102 17.14 -12.78 -1.03
CA ARG A 102 16.76 -11.39 -0.71
C ARG A 102 15.82 -10.85 -1.77
N VAL A 103 14.89 -10.01 -1.33
CA VAL A 103 14.07 -9.18 -2.23
C VAL A 103 14.88 -7.94 -2.63
N ALA A 104 14.89 -7.59 -3.92
CA ALA A 104 15.43 -6.33 -4.40
C ALA A 104 14.35 -5.53 -5.15
N GLU A 105 14.15 -4.28 -4.75
CA GLU A 105 13.14 -3.37 -5.31
C GLU A 105 13.79 -2.15 -5.95
N VAL A 106 13.31 -1.75 -7.14
CA VAL A 106 13.83 -0.60 -7.88
C VAL A 106 12.88 0.57 -7.76
N LYS A 107 13.40 1.71 -7.29
CA LYS A 107 12.65 2.97 -7.18
C LYS A 107 13.30 4.09 -7.99
N SER A 108 12.45 4.94 -8.58
CA SER A 108 12.90 6.05 -9.41
C SER A 108 13.18 7.32 -8.61
N PHE A 109 12.86 7.36 -7.32
CA PHE A 109 13.21 8.51 -6.50
C PHE A 109 14.71 8.51 -6.18
N PRO A 110 15.35 9.68 -6.15
CA PRO A 110 16.77 9.76 -5.94
C PRO A 110 17.16 9.62 -4.48
N LYS A 111 18.34 9.06 -4.25
CA LYS A 111 19.12 9.24 -3.03
C LYS A 111 19.94 10.51 -3.19
N VAL A 112 19.52 11.61 -2.55
CA VAL A 112 20.16 12.93 -2.62
C VAL A 112 21.05 13.09 -1.40
N ASP A 113 22.35 13.33 -1.60
CA ASP A 113 23.34 13.48 -0.52
C ASP A 113 23.25 12.35 0.52
N ASP A 114 23.18 11.12 0.02
CA ASP A 114 22.99 9.89 0.80
C ASP A 114 21.68 9.79 1.61
N ARG A 115 20.71 10.67 1.34
CA ARG A 115 19.39 10.67 1.98
C ARG A 115 18.29 10.37 0.98
N VAL A 116 17.33 9.59 1.42
CA VAL A 116 16.07 9.34 0.72
C VAL A 116 14.97 10.06 1.48
N ASP A 117 14.00 10.62 0.76
CA ASP A 117 12.79 11.15 1.37
C ASP A 117 12.16 10.11 2.33
N PRO A 118 11.91 10.44 3.61
CA PRO A 118 11.47 9.46 4.59
C PRO A 118 10.13 8.77 4.26
N GLU A 119 9.21 9.47 3.59
CA GLU A 119 7.91 8.93 3.21
C GLU A 119 8.09 7.91 2.07
N GLN A 120 8.85 8.27 1.05
CA GLN A 120 9.16 7.40 -0.08
C GLN A 120 9.97 6.17 0.34
N LEU A 121 10.94 6.35 1.25
CA LEU A 121 11.67 5.25 1.85
C LEU A 121 10.74 4.34 2.64
N GLY A 122 9.87 4.91 3.48
CA GLY A 122 8.89 4.16 4.27
C GLY A 122 7.98 3.28 3.40
N ALA A 123 7.44 3.84 2.32
CA ALA A 123 6.61 3.12 1.36
C ALA A 123 7.38 2.00 0.63
N ALA A 124 8.63 2.26 0.21
CA ALA A 124 9.46 1.25 -0.43
C ALA A 124 9.78 0.08 0.51
N LEU A 125 10.09 0.37 1.78
CA LEU A 125 10.34 -0.66 2.78
C LEU A 125 9.09 -1.48 3.12
N ASP A 126 7.91 -0.87 3.09
CA ASP A 126 6.64 -1.60 3.27
C ASP A 126 6.37 -2.56 2.11
N GLN A 127 6.64 -2.13 0.88
CA GLN A 127 6.51 -3.01 -0.28
C GLN A 127 7.53 -4.16 -0.26
N ILE A 128 8.80 -3.89 0.06
CA ILE A 128 9.81 -4.93 0.26
C ILE A 128 9.36 -5.93 1.33
N ALA A 129 8.79 -5.45 2.44
CA ALA A 129 8.30 -6.31 3.50
C ALA A 129 7.14 -7.23 3.06
N VAL A 130 6.22 -6.73 2.21
CA VAL A 130 5.19 -7.57 1.57
C VAL A 130 5.86 -8.66 0.74
N TYR A 131 6.85 -8.32 -0.09
CA TYR A 131 7.52 -9.32 -0.93
C TYR A 131 8.36 -10.32 -0.13
N VAL A 132 9.00 -9.91 0.97
CA VAL A 132 9.70 -10.84 1.87
C VAL A 132 8.70 -11.83 2.47
N LEU A 133 7.54 -11.35 2.93
CA LEU A 133 6.47 -12.21 3.43
C LEU A 133 6.03 -13.24 2.37
N LEU A 134 5.71 -12.79 1.16
CA LEU A 134 5.23 -13.66 0.10
C LEU A 134 6.31 -14.61 -0.44
N ALA A 135 7.58 -14.18 -0.45
CA ALA A 135 8.70 -15.03 -0.82
C ALA A 135 8.92 -16.14 0.21
N ARG A 136 8.73 -15.86 1.50
CA ARG A 136 8.76 -16.87 2.57
C ARG A 136 7.69 -17.92 2.37
N ASP A 137 6.47 -17.50 2.07
CA ASP A 137 5.36 -18.40 1.80
C ASP A 137 5.64 -19.25 0.53
N ALA A 138 6.22 -18.64 -0.52
CA ALA A 138 6.62 -19.34 -1.74
C ALA A 138 7.77 -20.35 -1.50
N VAL A 139 8.77 -20.01 -0.69
CA VAL A 139 9.86 -20.92 -0.29
C VAL A 139 9.32 -22.09 0.54
N GLY A 140 8.40 -21.82 1.47
CA GLY A 140 7.70 -22.87 2.21
C GLY A 140 6.88 -23.79 1.30
N ALA A 141 6.18 -23.23 0.30
CA ALA A 141 5.39 -23.99 -0.67
C ALA A 141 6.24 -24.92 -1.57
N VAL A 142 7.53 -24.65 -1.71
CA VAL A 142 8.46 -25.55 -2.41
C VAL A 142 9.18 -26.54 -1.48
N GLY A 143 8.79 -26.59 -0.20
CA GLY A 143 9.29 -27.54 0.79
C GLY A 143 10.61 -27.17 1.45
N ALA A 144 11.03 -25.91 1.35
CA ALA A 144 12.26 -25.42 1.98
C ALA A 144 11.97 -24.52 3.20
N ASP A 145 12.99 -24.27 4.01
CA ASP A 145 12.87 -23.40 5.19
C ASP A 145 12.58 -21.94 4.76
N PRO A 146 11.45 -21.34 5.16
CA PRO A 146 11.16 -19.94 4.86
C PRO A 146 12.24 -18.96 5.34
N GLU A 147 13.01 -19.30 6.38
CA GLU A 147 14.09 -18.44 6.87
C GLU A 147 15.32 -18.36 5.93
N LEU A 148 15.33 -19.13 4.83
CA LEU A 148 16.23 -18.86 3.70
C LEU A 148 15.96 -17.49 3.06
N VAL A 149 14.78 -16.89 3.29
CA VAL A 149 14.48 -15.51 2.88
C VAL A 149 14.83 -14.54 4.01
N SER A 150 15.87 -13.75 3.75
CA SER A 150 16.41 -12.69 4.60
C SER A 150 15.35 -11.68 5.05
N ASP A 151 15.43 -11.26 6.31
CA ASP A 151 14.67 -10.13 6.85
C ASP A 151 15.23 -8.77 6.38
N ARG A 152 16.36 -8.77 5.68
CA ARG A 152 16.96 -7.61 5.01
C ARG A 152 16.64 -7.62 3.53
N GLY A 153 16.07 -6.53 3.05
CA GLY A 153 15.79 -6.29 1.63
C GLY A 153 16.72 -5.25 1.03
N LEU A 154 16.80 -5.27 -0.30
CA LEU A 154 17.67 -4.42 -1.10
C LEU A 154 16.82 -3.37 -1.82
N LEU A 155 17.24 -2.11 -1.75
CA LEU A 155 16.61 -0.97 -2.41
C LEU A 155 17.59 -0.37 -3.41
N ILE A 156 17.16 -0.28 -4.68
CA ILE A 156 17.93 0.29 -5.77
C ILE A 156 17.32 1.62 -6.17
N THR A 157 18.10 2.71 -6.05
CA THR A 157 17.67 4.09 -6.31
C THR A 157 18.73 4.85 -7.10
N PRO A 158 18.37 5.80 -8.00
CA PRO A 158 19.35 6.67 -8.62
C PRO A 158 20.09 7.56 -7.60
N HIS A 159 21.37 7.85 -7.85
CA HIS A 159 22.16 8.80 -7.05
C HIS A 159 21.95 10.24 -7.55
N ASN A 160 21.58 11.15 -6.65
CA ASN A 160 21.34 12.57 -6.94
C ASN A 160 20.44 12.75 -8.17
N VAL A 161 20.75 13.70 -9.04
CA VAL A 161 20.04 13.95 -10.31
C VAL A 161 20.51 13.04 -11.46
N GLY A 162 21.45 12.12 -11.20
CA GLY A 162 22.02 11.21 -12.19
C GLY A 162 21.22 9.91 -12.33
N LEU A 163 21.60 9.10 -13.33
CA LEU A 163 21.03 7.75 -13.55
C LEU A 163 21.91 6.63 -12.96
N THR A 164 22.95 6.99 -12.18
CA THR A 164 23.82 6.01 -11.53
C THR A 164 23.03 5.28 -10.45
N PRO A 165 22.78 3.97 -10.57
CA PRO A 165 22.05 3.24 -9.56
C PRO A 165 22.90 3.08 -8.30
N THR A 166 22.26 3.20 -7.15
CA THR A 166 22.83 2.93 -5.83
C THR A 166 22.08 1.80 -5.18
N LEU A 167 22.77 1.05 -4.33
CA LEU A 167 22.20 -0.04 -3.58
C LEU A 167 22.22 0.31 -2.10
N SER A 168 21.06 0.21 -1.44
CA SER A 168 20.91 0.31 0.01
C SER A 168 20.29 -0.98 0.55
N GLU A 169 20.67 -1.38 1.76
CA GLU A 169 20.10 -2.55 2.43
C GLU A 169 19.41 -2.12 3.73
N ALA A 170 18.23 -2.66 4.00
CA ALA A 170 17.45 -2.32 5.20
C ALA A 170 16.80 -3.56 5.80
N CYS A 171 16.80 -3.64 7.13
CA CYS A 171 16.02 -4.63 7.87
C CYS A 171 14.53 -4.26 7.81
N VAL A 172 13.71 -5.22 7.38
CA VAL A 172 12.26 -5.10 7.26
C VAL A 172 11.51 -6.10 8.15
N GLY A 173 12.20 -6.91 8.96
CA GLY A 173 11.58 -7.91 9.85
C GLY A 173 10.40 -7.38 10.68
N PRO A 174 10.51 -6.23 11.38
CA PRO A 174 9.38 -5.64 12.11
C PRO A 174 8.19 -5.29 11.21
N ARG A 175 8.44 -4.85 9.96
CA ARG A 175 7.39 -4.53 8.98
C ARG A 175 6.72 -5.81 8.48
N VAL A 176 7.47 -6.89 8.25
CA VAL A 176 6.95 -8.21 7.87
C VAL A 176 5.96 -8.72 8.92
N VAL A 177 6.30 -8.63 10.21
CA VAL A 177 5.41 -9.03 11.32
C VAL A 177 4.12 -8.19 11.31
N ARG A 178 4.23 -6.88 11.13
CA ARG A 178 3.08 -5.98 11.06
C ARG A 178 2.18 -6.31 9.87
N ILE A 179 2.74 -6.47 8.67
CA ILE A 179 2.00 -6.78 7.45
C ILE A 179 1.29 -8.12 7.57
N ARG A 180 1.94 -9.15 8.12
CA ARG A 180 1.31 -10.44 8.37
C ARG A 180 0.04 -10.30 9.21
N ARG A 181 0.10 -9.50 10.29
CA ARG A 181 -1.08 -9.23 11.13
C ARG A 181 -2.18 -8.47 10.39
N VAL A 182 -1.80 -7.48 9.57
CA VAL A 182 -2.77 -6.73 8.76
C VAL A 182 -3.48 -7.65 7.77
N LEU A 183 -2.73 -8.48 7.03
CA LEU A 183 -3.31 -9.42 6.06
C LEU A 183 -4.20 -10.48 6.74
N ALA A 184 -3.77 -10.99 7.90
CA ALA A 184 -4.56 -11.96 8.67
C ALA A 184 -5.84 -11.36 9.30
N ALA A 185 -5.91 -10.04 9.45
CA ALA A 185 -7.08 -9.34 9.99
C ALA A 185 -8.03 -8.84 8.89
N LEU A 186 -7.70 -9.05 7.61
CA LEU A 186 -8.62 -8.70 6.53
C LEU A 186 -9.84 -9.63 6.57
N PRO A 187 -11.06 -9.09 6.43
CA PRO A 187 -12.24 -9.91 6.33
C PRO A 187 -12.18 -10.77 5.07
N ASP A 188 -12.75 -11.96 5.14
CA ASP A 188 -12.86 -12.85 3.99
C ASP A 188 -13.84 -12.26 2.97
N ALA A 189 -13.49 -12.31 1.69
CA ALA A 189 -14.32 -11.74 0.63
C ALA A 189 -15.68 -12.45 0.54
N ASP A 190 -15.75 -13.76 0.75
CA ASP A 190 -17.01 -14.50 0.73
C ASP A 190 -17.87 -14.13 1.93
N GLU A 191 -17.26 -13.88 3.10
CA GLU A 191 -17.98 -13.35 4.28
C GLU A 191 -18.52 -11.94 4.03
N VAL A 192 -17.74 -11.06 3.39
CA VAL A 192 -18.19 -9.71 3.01
C VAL A 192 -19.36 -9.79 2.02
N VAL A 193 -19.27 -10.68 1.04
CA VAL A 193 -20.37 -10.90 0.07
C VAL A 193 -21.61 -11.44 0.77
N ALA A 194 -21.47 -12.41 1.68
CA ALA A 194 -22.59 -12.98 2.43
C ALA A 194 -23.26 -11.97 3.37
N ALA A 195 -22.49 -11.02 3.92
CA ALA A 195 -23.02 -9.94 4.77
C ALA A 195 -23.62 -8.76 3.98
N THR A 196 -23.42 -8.72 2.66
CA THR A 196 -23.95 -7.64 1.81
C THR A 196 -25.47 -7.77 1.68
N PRO A 197 -26.26 -6.70 1.90
CA PRO A 197 -27.71 -6.75 1.76
C PRO A 197 -28.16 -7.23 0.36
N ALA A 198 -29.21 -8.04 0.33
CA ALA A 198 -29.76 -8.56 -0.92
C ALA A 198 -30.18 -7.42 -1.87
N GLY A 199 -29.85 -7.58 -3.15
CA GLY A 199 -30.18 -6.60 -4.19
C GLY A 199 -29.17 -5.45 -4.36
N VAL A 200 -28.17 -5.32 -3.48
CA VAL A 200 -27.06 -4.38 -3.69
C VAL A 200 -26.17 -4.90 -4.81
N SER A 201 -26.02 -4.12 -5.88
CA SER A 201 -25.19 -4.48 -7.03
C SER A 201 -24.68 -3.24 -7.76
N PHE A 202 -23.45 -3.31 -8.26
CA PHE A 202 -22.91 -2.28 -9.16
C PHE A 202 -23.43 -2.37 -10.60
N GLY A 203 -24.21 -3.41 -10.95
CA GLY A 203 -24.75 -3.61 -12.30
C GLY A 203 -25.49 -2.39 -12.88
N PRO A 204 -26.49 -1.82 -12.18
CA PRO A 204 -27.20 -0.62 -12.64
C PRO A 204 -26.29 0.60 -12.85
N ILE A 205 -25.21 0.72 -12.06
CA ILE A 205 -24.24 1.82 -12.21
C ILE A 205 -23.33 1.57 -13.43
N ALA A 206 -22.97 0.31 -13.67
CA ALA A 206 -22.11 -0.12 -14.76
C ALA A 206 -22.83 -0.19 -16.13
N ASP A 207 -24.16 -0.16 -16.16
CA ASP A 207 -24.93 -0.15 -17.40
C ASP A 207 -24.77 1.19 -18.14
N THR A 208 -23.87 1.21 -19.12
CA THR A 208 -23.60 2.40 -19.94
C THR A 208 -24.73 2.72 -20.93
N GLY A 209 -25.72 1.85 -21.09
CA GLY A 209 -26.91 2.09 -21.90
C GLY A 209 -28.04 2.82 -21.15
N ALA A 210 -28.00 2.80 -19.81
CA ALA A 210 -28.96 3.51 -18.98
C ALA A 210 -28.68 5.02 -18.94
N GLU A 211 -29.74 5.81 -18.68
CA GLU A 211 -29.62 7.25 -18.48
C GLU A 211 -28.74 7.59 -17.27
N GLU A 212 -27.95 8.67 -17.38
CA GLU A 212 -27.00 9.06 -16.33
C GLU A 212 -27.68 9.29 -14.97
N ALA A 213 -28.87 9.91 -14.97
CA ALA A 213 -29.65 10.17 -13.76
C ALA A 213 -29.99 8.87 -13.01
N SER A 214 -30.54 7.86 -13.72
CA SER A 214 -30.84 6.54 -13.14
C SER A 214 -29.60 5.85 -12.58
N ARG A 215 -28.44 5.97 -13.24
CA ARG A 215 -27.18 5.39 -12.76
C ARG A 215 -26.69 6.09 -11.49
N LEU A 216 -26.85 7.41 -11.39
CA LEU A 216 -26.54 8.18 -10.19
C LEU A 216 -27.50 7.85 -9.04
N ASP A 217 -28.79 7.72 -9.31
CA ASP A 217 -29.79 7.31 -8.32
C ASP A 217 -29.46 5.93 -7.75
N ALA A 218 -29.03 4.98 -8.59
CA ALA A 218 -28.55 3.67 -8.13
C ALA A 218 -27.32 3.80 -7.22
N LEU A 219 -26.37 4.67 -7.54
CA LEU A 219 -25.20 4.93 -6.67
C LEU A 219 -25.62 5.53 -5.33
N HIS A 220 -26.58 6.46 -5.31
CA HIS A 220 -27.15 7.00 -4.08
C HIS A 220 -27.84 5.91 -3.26
N GLN A 221 -28.66 5.06 -3.87
CA GLN A 221 -29.35 3.96 -3.20
C GLN A 221 -28.39 2.95 -2.56
N ILE A 222 -27.30 2.59 -3.26
CA ILE A 222 -26.25 1.73 -2.68
C ILE A 222 -25.65 2.43 -1.46
N ALA A 223 -25.25 3.70 -1.59
CA ALA A 223 -24.64 4.47 -0.51
C ALA A 223 -25.58 4.66 0.69
N ASP A 224 -26.88 4.75 0.48
CA ASP A 224 -27.89 4.82 1.54
C ASP A 224 -28.07 3.45 2.23
N THR A 225 -27.86 2.35 1.52
CA THR A 225 -28.01 0.99 2.03
C THR A 225 -26.79 0.50 2.80
N VAL A 226 -25.59 0.69 2.24
CA VAL A 226 -24.33 0.16 2.82
C VAL A 226 -23.41 1.22 3.40
N GLY A 227 -23.77 2.50 3.28
CA GLY A 227 -22.97 3.63 3.75
C GLY A 227 -21.84 4.04 2.81
N THR A 228 -21.01 4.98 3.27
CA THR A 228 -19.78 5.41 2.61
C THR A 228 -18.62 5.43 3.60
N ALA A 229 -17.40 5.18 3.12
CA ALA A 229 -16.19 5.13 3.94
C ALA A 229 -15.12 6.10 3.41
N TYR A 230 -15.45 7.40 3.37
CA TYR A 230 -14.51 8.41 2.89
C TYR A 230 -13.30 8.56 3.83
N ALA A 231 -12.10 8.57 3.25
CA ALA A 231 -10.87 9.06 3.88
C ALA A 231 -10.16 10.05 2.94
N PRO A 232 -9.37 11.01 3.46
CA PRO A 232 -8.73 12.02 2.61
C PRO A 232 -7.84 11.46 1.50
N ASN A 233 -7.15 10.35 1.76
CA ASN A 233 -6.30 9.67 0.77
C ASN A 233 -7.09 9.11 -0.42
N CYS A 234 -8.40 8.88 -0.29
CA CYS A 234 -9.24 8.44 -1.41
C CYS A 234 -9.18 9.39 -2.61
N LEU A 235 -8.97 10.70 -2.39
CA LEU A 235 -8.86 11.69 -3.47
C LEU A 235 -7.71 11.41 -4.45
N THR A 236 -6.75 10.58 -4.06
CA THR A 236 -5.59 10.22 -4.90
C THR A 236 -5.80 9.00 -5.78
N THR A 237 -6.68 8.06 -5.36
CA THR A 237 -6.75 6.72 -5.97
C THR A 237 -8.17 6.24 -6.30
N CYS A 238 -9.21 6.83 -5.71
CA CYS A 238 -10.59 6.33 -5.82
C CYS A 238 -11.44 7.22 -6.73
N GLY A 239 -12.06 6.63 -7.77
CA GLY A 239 -12.98 7.33 -8.67
C GLY A 239 -14.21 7.93 -7.99
N SER A 240 -14.68 7.30 -6.90
CA SER A 240 -15.86 7.74 -6.15
C SER A 240 -15.54 8.72 -5.02
N ALA A 241 -14.28 9.16 -4.87
CA ALA A 241 -13.84 9.93 -3.71
C ALA A 241 -14.62 11.24 -3.51
N ARG A 242 -14.95 11.95 -4.59
CA ARG A 242 -15.72 13.21 -4.51
C ARG A 242 -17.16 12.99 -4.03
N PHE A 243 -17.81 11.93 -4.51
CA PHE A 243 -19.15 11.53 -4.09
C PHE A 243 -19.17 11.19 -2.59
N CYS A 244 -18.28 10.31 -2.14
CA CYS A 244 -18.21 9.93 -0.72
C CYS A 244 -17.84 11.14 0.17
N ARG A 245 -16.95 12.02 -0.29
CA ARG A 245 -16.60 13.25 0.42
C ARG A 245 -17.78 14.20 0.56
N ALA A 246 -18.55 14.42 -0.49
CA ALA A 246 -19.70 15.32 -0.45
C ALA A 246 -20.71 14.86 0.61
N ARG A 247 -20.99 13.54 0.66
CA ARG A 247 -21.85 12.94 1.68
C ARG A 247 -21.25 13.07 3.09
N ALA A 248 -19.96 12.81 3.26
CA ALA A 248 -19.27 12.97 4.55
C ALA A 248 -19.32 14.41 5.05
N VAL A 249 -19.16 15.40 4.17
CA VAL A 249 -19.31 16.83 4.51
C VAL A 249 -20.74 17.14 4.92
N ALA A 250 -21.73 16.69 4.16
CA ALA A 250 -23.15 16.92 4.47
C ALA A 250 -23.57 16.29 5.82
N ALA A 251 -23.01 15.12 6.14
CA ALA A 251 -23.24 14.44 7.42
C ALA A 251 -22.42 15.02 8.59
N GLY A 252 -21.54 16.00 8.33
CA GLY A 252 -20.61 16.51 9.34
C GLY A 252 -19.65 15.43 9.87
N ALA A 253 -19.30 14.44 9.06
CA ALA A 253 -18.49 13.31 9.51
C ALA A 253 -17.05 13.73 9.85
N PRO A 254 -16.47 13.31 11.00
CA PRO A 254 -15.11 13.68 11.40
C PRO A 254 -14.03 13.29 10.38
N CYS A 255 -14.27 12.27 9.54
CA CYS A 255 -13.29 11.81 8.55
C CYS A 255 -12.84 12.90 7.56
N VAL A 256 -13.62 13.98 7.40
CA VAL A 256 -13.26 15.10 6.52
C VAL A 256 -12.12 15.98 7.07
N THR A 257 -11.83 15.93 8.38
CA THR A 257 -10.76 16.73 9.01
C THR A 257 -9.39 16.07 8.90
N GLY A 258 -9.35 14.79 8.53
CA GLY A 258 -8.12 14.04 8.34
C GLY A 258 -7.73 13.11 9.50
N PRO A 259 -6.81 12.17 9.25
CA PRO A 259 -6.56 11.03 10.12
C PRO A 259 -5.99 11.41 11.50
N ALA A 260 -5.24 12.51 11.59
CA ALA A 260 -4.71 12.99 12.87
C ALA A 260 -5.83 13.52 13.77
N ALA A 261 -6.72 14.35 13.22
CA ALA A 261 -7.85 14.92 13.96
C ALA A 261 -8.89 13.86 14.35
N VAL A 262 -9.21 12.92 13.46
CA VAL A 262 -10.15 11.82 13.75
C VAL A 262 -9.71 10.99 14.96
N ARG A 263 -8.40 10.75 15.13
CA ARG A 263 -7.87 10.01 16.29
C ARG A 263 -8.09 10.73 17.63
N LEU A 264 -8.31 12.04 17.60
CA LEU A 264 -8.60 12.86 18.77
C LEU A 264 -10.11 12.96 19.06
N LEU A 265 -10.94 12.33 18.23
CA LEU A 265 -12.40 12.37 18.30
C LEU A 265 -13.02 10.96 18.51
N PRO A 266 -12.47 10.09 19.39
CA PRO A 266 -13.11 8.80 19.65
C PRO A 266 -14.54 9.00 20.12
N GLU A 267 -15.48 8.22 19.58
CA GLU A 267 -16.90 8.22 19.94
C GLU A 267 -17.66 9.55 19.69
N VAL A 268 -17.01 10.55 19.07
CA VAL A 268 -17.66 11.78 18.63
C VAL A 268 -18.07 11.61 17.17
N LEU A 269 -19.36 11.39 16.94
CA LEU A 269 -19.87 10.88 15.67
C LEU A 269 -19.98 11.94 14.55
N ASP A 270 -20.10 13.21 14.92
CA ASP A 270 -20.17 14.32 13.98
C ASP A 270 -19.48 15.59 14.51
N LEU A 271 -19.12 16.48 13.58
CA LEU A 271 -18.41 17.73 13.86
C LEU A 271 -19.29 18.74 14.60
N GLY A 272 -20.62 18.69 14.46
CA GLY A 272 -21.53 19.52 15.25
C GLY A 272 -21.54 19.12 16.72
N ARG A 273 -21.45 17.82 17.01
CA ARG A 273 -21.24 17.32 18.37
C ARG A 273 -19.87 17.71 18.91
N ALA A 274 -18.81 17.59 18.09
CA ALA A 274 -17.47 18.05 18.47
C ALA A 274 -17.48 19.54 18.85
N GLU A 275 -18.12 20.39 18.03
CA GLU A 275 -18.29 21.82 18.29
C GLU A 275 -19.13 22.09 19.56
N SER A 276 -20.17 21.30 19.82
CA SER A 276 -20.94 21.45 21.06
C SER A 276 -20.09 21.17 22.29
N LEU A 277 -19.20 20.17 22.22
CA LEU A 277 -18.26 19.85 23.30
C LEU A 277 -17.19 20.94 23.48
N THR A 278 -16.74 21.62 22.42
CA THR A 278 -15.84 22.78 22.58
C THR A 278 -16.50 23.91 23.34
N ARG A 279 -17.83 24.07 23.23
CA ARG A 279 -18.63 25.04 24.00
C ARG A 279 -19.09 24.54 25.37
N GLY A 280 -18.57 23.41 25.84
CA GLY A 280 -18.85 22.88 27.18
C GLY A 280 -20.15 22.09 27.32
N ALA A 281 -20.71 21.57 26.23
CA ALA A 281 -21.83 20.62 26.32
C ALA A 281 -21.44 19.39 27.17
N PRO A 282 -22.37 18.81 27.94
CA PRO A 282 -22.06 17.65 28.78
C PRO A 282 -21.72 16.43 27.90
N PRO A 283 -20.58 15.75 28.14
CA PRO A 283 -20.22 14.55 27.39
C PRO A 283 -20.92 13.31 27.91
N THR A 284 -21.08 12.31 27.04
CA THR A 284 -21.36 10.93 27.45
C THR A 284 -20.10 10.28 28.05
N PRO A 285 -20.22 9.16 28.78
CA PRO A 285 -19.05 8.42 29.28
C PRO A 285 -18.07 8.01 28.16
N GLN A 286 -18.58 7.72 26.97
CA GLN A 286 -17.82 7.32 25.79
C GLN A 286 -17.06 8.50 25.17
N GLU A 287 -17.66 9.69 25.17
CA GLU A 287 -17.06 10.92 24.64
C GLU A 287 -16.02 11.55 25.58
N ALA A 288 -15.99 11.15 26.86
CA ALA A 288 -15.16 11.77 27.89
C ALA A 288 -13.67 11.97 27.49
N PRO A 289 -13.00 11.01 26.80
CA PRO A 289 -11.62 11.20 26.35
C PRO A 289 -11.44 12.36 25.35
N ALA A 290 -12.39 12.53 24.42
CA ALA A 290 -12.36 13.61 23.43
C ALA A 290 -12.83 14.95 24.02
N ALA A 291 -13.86 14.90 24.87
CA ALA A 291 -14.53 16.08 25.41
C ALA A 291 -13.60 16.99 26.22
N ALA A 292 -12.70 16.43 27.03
CA ALA A 292 -11.74 17.22 27.81
C ALA A 292 -10.78 18.02 26.91
N LEU A 293 -10.32 17.41 25.82
CA LEU A 293 -9.47 18.05 24.82
C LEU A 293 -10.24 19.13 24.05
N LEU A 294 -11.46 18.82 23.62
CA LEU A 294 -12.33 19.74 22.88
C LEU A 294 -12.72 20.96 23.72
N ALA A 295 -13.13 20.78 24.96
CA ALA A 295 -13.44 21.89 25.87
C ALA A 295 -12.21 22.78 26.11
N SER A 296 -11.02 22.19 26.18
CA SER A 296 -9.77 22.95 26.31
C SER A 296 -9.44 23.72 25.04
N ALA A 297 -9.63 23.11 23.87
CA ALA A 297 -9.48 23.78 22.59
C ALA A 297 -10.48 24.94 22.41
N GLY A 298 -11.73 24.77 22.83
CA GLY A 298 -12.75 25.81 22.81
C GLY A 298 -12.34 27.04 23.63
N ARG A 299 -11.89 26.84 24.87
CA ARG A 299 -11.38 27.94 25.71
C ARG A 299 -10.21 28.68 25.05
N LEU A 300 -9.26 27.96 24.47
CA LEU A 300 -8.12 28.57 23.78
C LEU A 300 -8.55 29.36 22.53
N ILE A 301 -9.56 28.89 21.80
CA ILE A 301 -10.12 29.61 20.65
C ILE A 301 -10.81 30.89 21.11
N ASP A 302 -11.60 30.84 22.18
CA ASP A 302 -12.29 32.02 22.73
C ASP A 302 -11.29 33.07 23.26
N GLU A 303 -10.16 32.63 23.82
CA GLU A 303 -9.06 33.49 24.26
C GLU A 303 -8.28 34.10 23.09
N ALA A 304 -8.05 33.33 22.02
CA ALA A 304 -7.19 33.71 20.90
C ALA A 304 -7.93 34.46 19.77
N VAL A 305 -9.22 34.22 19.59
CA VAL A 305 -10.04 34.84 18.54
C VAL A 305 -10.89 35.93 19.18
N PRO A 306 -10.49 37.21 19.08
CA PRO A 306 -11.32 38.30 19.61
C PRO A 306 -12.70 38.26 18.97
N ALA A 307 -13.74 38.34 19.81
CA ALA A 307 -15.13 38.32 19.34
C ALA A 307 -15.32 39.36 18.22
N PRO A 308 -16.02 39.01 17.12
CA PRO A 308 -16.32 39.98 16.08
C PRO A 308 -17.06 41.16 16.70
N LEU A 309 -16.53 42.37 16.49
CA LEU A 309 -17.17 43.60 16.93
C LEU A 309 -18.62 43.63 16.38
N PRO A 310 -19.63 43.97 17.19
CA PRO A 310 -20.99 44.05 16.72
C PRO A 310 -21.06 45.02 15.54
N THR A 311 -21.55 44.55 14.40
CA THR A 311 -21.79 45.37 13.24
C THR A 311 -22.78 46.46 13.63
N ARG A 312 -22.32 47.71 13.70
CA ARG A 312 -23.19 48.86 13.91
C ARG A 312 -24.19 48.87 12.75
N ARG A 313 -25.43 48.47 13.02
CA ARG A 313 -26.55 48.78 12.12
C ARG A 313 -26.62 50.30 12.03
N THR A 314 -26.24 50.84 10.87
CA THR A 314 -26.58 52.21 10.50
C THR A 314 -28.09 52.30 10.41
N ALA A 315 -28.68 53.15 11.26
CA ALA A 315 -30.08 53.55 11.21
C ALA A 315 -30.36 54.40 9.96
#